data_AF-R7WCN5-F1
#
_entry.id   AF-R7WCN5-F1
#
_cell.length_a   1.000
_cell.length_b   1.000
_cell.length_c   1.000
_cell.angle_alpha   90.00
_cell.angle_beta   90.00
_cell.angle_gamma   90.00
#
_symmetry.space_group_name_H-M   'P 1'
#
loop_
_entity.id
_entity.type
_entity.pdbx_description
1 polymer ?
#
loop_
_entity_poly.entity_id
_entity_poly.type
_entity_poly.pdbx_seq_one_letter_code
_entity_poly.pdbx_strand_id
1 'polypeptide(L)'
;MRELALACSLSKTLSPLTHPLLFILASPSASDDLSTHSFDYRAFLLVGSRLVPTSLTVVNVGPGFRDQYHSFAPESPFPLLQTKPPAAAPQAEDAYSIGEQKAVDAMVDGFGLGKLQGLVCAAAGQAAEMDSMYAGMLRRMEKLAREVEKSNHRVLDQVVFSSCL
;
A
#
# COMPACT_ATOMS: atom_id res chain seq x y z
N MET A 1 9.80 -37.69 -8.82
CA MET A 1 10.12 -38.59 -7.68
C MET A 1 11.14 -37.97 -6.74
N ARG A 2 12.17 -37.28 -7.27
CA ARG A 2 13.19 -36.57 -6.47
C ARG A 2 12.58 -35.52 -5.54
N GLU A 3 11.66 -34.72 -6.06
CA GLU A 3 11.06 -33.57 -5.39
C GLU A 3 10.29 -34.00 -4.13
N LEU A 4 9.53 -35.09 -4.24
CA LEU A 4 8.80 -35.67 -3.11
C LEU A 4 9.74 -36.24 -2.05
N ALA A 5 10.82 -36.93 -2.47
CA ALA A 5 11.81 -37.47 -1.54
C ALA A 5 12.55 -36.34 -0.79
N LEU A 6 12.90 -35.27 -1.49
CA LEU A 6 13.48 -34.07 -0.88
C LEU A 6 12.49 -33.41 0.09
N ALA A 7 11.21 -33.28 -0.29
CA ALA A 7 10.18 -32.71 0.57
C ALA A 7 10.06 -33.49 1.90
N CYS A 8 10.02 -34.82 1.82
CA CYS A 8 9.97 -35.70 3.00
C CYS A 8 11.26 -35.67 3.83
N SER A 9 12.41 -35.43 3.20
CA SER A 9 13.69 -35.28 3.91
C SER A 9 13.74 -33.94 4.66
N LEU A 10 13.40 -32.85 3.95
CA LEU A 10 13.34 -31.51 4.52
C LEU A 10 12.33 -31.43 5.66
N SER A 11 11.17 -32.10 5.55
CA SER A 11 10.19 -32.12 6.65
C SER A 11 10.72 -32.76 7.92
N LYS A 12 11.59 -33.76 7.80
CA LYS A 12 12.23 -34.41 8.96
C LYS A 12 13.32 -33.52 9.55
N THR A 13 14.13 -32.89 8.71
CA THR A 13 15.20 -31.99 9.16
C THR A 13 14.63 -30.71 9.80
N LEU A 14 13.57 -30.16 9.22
CA LEU A 14 12.89 -28.96 9.68
C LEU A 14 11.80 -29.27 10.71
N SER A 15 11.67 -30.52 11.17
CA SER A 15 10.64 -30.99 12.11
C SER A 15 10.54 -30.22 13.45
N PRO A 16 11.54 -29.45 13.93
CA PRO A 16 11.33 -28.54 15.05
C PRO A 16 10.42 -27.34 14.71
N LEU A 17 10.27 -26.97 13.43
CA LEU A 17 9.34 -25.94 12.97
C LEU A 17 7.93 -26.53 12.84
N THR A 18 6.99 -25.97 13.58
CA THR A 18 5.55 -26.31 13.61
C THR A 18 4.78 -25.88 12.36
N HIS A 19 5.45 -25.62 11.24
CA HIS A 19 4.82 -25.06 10.04
C HIS A 19 4.73 -26.08 8.89
N PRO A 20 3.58 -26.12 8.19
CA PRO A 20 3.44 -26.98 7.02
C PRO A 20 4.41 -26.54 5.91
N LEU A 21 5.03 -27.51 5.23
CA LEU A 21 5.91 -27.20 4.12
C LEU A 21 5.11 -26.94 2.84
N LEU A 22 5.29 -25.74 2.28
CA LEU A 22 4.77 -25.33 0.99
C LEU A 22 5.84 -25.48 -0.08
N PHE A 23 5.49 -26.14 -1.18
CA PHE A 23 6.32 -26.30 -2.37
C PHE A 23 5.68 -25.54 -3.53
N ILE A 24 6.44 -24.64 -4.14
CA ILE A 24 6.03 -23.94 -5.36
C ILE A 24 6.84 -24.53 -6.51
N LEU A 25 6.15 -25.18 -7.44
CA LEU A 25 6.74 -25.69 -8.67
C LEU A 25 6.50 -24.68 -9.79
N ALA A 26 7.58 -24.13 -10.33
CA ALA A 26 7.55 -23.30 -11.54
C ALA A 26 7.91 -24.16 -12.76
N SER A 27 7.16 -24.02 -13.85
CA SER A 27 7.32 -24.77 -15.09
C SER A 27 7.30 -23.80 -16.27
N PRO A 28 8.43 -23.15 -16.58
CA PRO A 28 8.54 -22.29 -17.75
C PRO A 28 8.50 -23.12 -19.04
N SER A 29 7.79 -22.62 -20.05
CA SER A 29 7.74 -23.18 -21.40
C SER A 29 7.64 -22.07 -22.43
N ALA A 30 7.96 -22.39 -23.68
CA ALA A 30 7.86 -21.46 -24.80
C ALA A 30 7.28 -22.18 -26.02
N SER A 31 6.66 -21.43 -26.91
CA SER A 31 6.26 -21.93 -28.23
C SER A 31 7.49 -22.24 -29.09
N ASP A 32 7.31 -23.08 -30.11
CA ASP A 32 8.41 -23.51 -30.99
C ASP A 32 9.08 -22.34 -31.73
N ASP A 33 8.30 -21.30 -32.05
CA ASP A 33 8.76 -20.06 -32.67
C ASP A 33 9.28 -19.03 -31.64
N LEU A 34 9.26 -19.37 -30.35
CA LEU A 34 9.66 -18.53 -29.22
C LEU A 34 8.89 -17.21 -29.11
N SER A 35 7.74 -17.06 -29.78
CA SER A 35 6.93 -15.83 -29.71
C SER A 35 6.08 -15.77 -28.44
N THR A 36 5.77 -16.93 -27.85
CA THR A 36 4.93 -17.06 -26.66
C THR A 36 5.69 -17.77 -25.56
N HIS A 37 5.71 -17.16 -24.36
CA HIS A 37 6.29 -17.75 -23.16
C HIS A 37 5.20 -17.96 -22.11
N SER A 38 5.21 -19.13 -21.47
CA SER A 38 4.32 -19.45 -20.36
C SER A 38 5.16 -19.75 -19.12
N PHE A 39 4.74 -19.21 -17.97
CA PHE A 39 5.38 -19.43 -16.68
C PHE A 39 4.33 -19.98 -15.70
N ASP A 40 4.11 -21.29 -15.79
CA ASP A 40 3.11 -21.95 -14.94
C ASP A 40 3.66 -22.18 -13.54
N TYR A 41 2.89 -21.83 -12.52
CA TYR A 41 3.21 -22.08 -11.13
C TYR A 41 2.11 -22.90 -10.45
N ARG A 42 2.52 -23.92 -9.70
CA ARG A 42 1.61 -24.75 -8.90
C ARG A 42 2.14 -24.87 -7.49
N ALA A 43 1.27 -24.63 -6.52
CA ALA A 43 1.58 -24.77 -5.11
C ALA A 43 1.11 -26.14 -4.59
N PHE A 44 1.92 -26.75 -3.72
CA PHE A 44 1.63 -28.02 -3.08
C PHE A 44 1.97 -27.96 -1.60
N LEU A 45 1.09 -28.50 -0.76
CA LEU A 45 1.40 -28.74 0.65
C LEU A 45 1.90 -30.16 0.84
N LEU A 46 2.96 -30.32 1.62
CA LEU A 46 3.37 -31.63 2.08
C LEU A 46 2.49 -32.06 3.26
N VAL A 47 1.64 -33.05 3.02
CA VAL A 47 0.79 -33.66 4.05
C VAL A 47 1.23 -35.12 4.20
N GLY A 48 1.87 -35.43 5.32
CA GLY A 48 2.57 -36.70 5.52
C GLY A 48 3.69 -36.86 4.49
N SER A 49 3.58 -37.86 3.62
CA SER A 49 4.53 -38.14 2.54
C SER A 49 3.94 -37.90 1.15
N ARG A 50 3.01 -36.95 1.02
CA ARG A 50 2.29 -36.64 -0.23
C ARG A 50 2.24 -35.14 -0.47
N LEU A 51 2.43 -34.75 -1.73
CA LEU A 51 2.24 -33.37 -2.19
C LEU A 51 0.79 -33.20 -2.65
N VAL A 52 0.04 -32.38 -1.92
CA VAL A 52 -1.37 -32.09 -2.20
C VAL A 52 -1.45 -30.71 -2.86
N PRO A 53 -2.02 -30.57 -4.07
CA PRO A 53 -2.20 -29.26 -4.70
C PRO A 53 -2.97 -28.30 -3.79
N THR A 54 -2.50 -27.06 -3.71
CA THR A 54 -3.16 -25.99 -2.95
C THR A 54 -3.28 -24.73 -3.79
N SER A 55 -4.26 -23.90 -3.45
CA SER A 55 -4.42 -22.57 -4.05
C SER A 55 -3.37 -21.60 -3.51
N LEU A 56 -2.88 -20.72 -4.37
CA LEU A 56 -2.01 -19.59 -4.05
C LEU A 56 -2.66 -18.33 -4.58
N THR A 57 -2.88 -17.34 -3.72
CA THR A 57 -3.47 -16.05 -4.11
C THR A 57 -2.39 -14.98 -4.11
N VAL A 58 -2.25 -14.29 -5.23
CA VAL A 58 -1.37 -13.12 -5.34
C VAL A 58 -2.20 -11.88 -5.01
N VAL A 59 -1.89 -11.24 -3.89
CA VAL A 59 -2.53 -9.98 -3.50
C VAL A 59 -2.10 -8.89 -4.47
N ASN A 60 -3.07 -8.18 -5.03
CA ASN A 60 -2.85 -7.06 -5.94
C ASN A 60 -3.71 -5.86 -5.52
N VAL A 61 -3.47 -4.70 -6.14
CA VAL A 61 -4.21 -3.45 -5.89
C VAL A 61 -5.62 -3.46 -6.53
N GLY A 62 -6.13 -4.62 -6.93
CA GLY A 62 -7.37 -4.77 -7.68
C GLY A 62 -8.67 -4.33 -6.96
N PRO A 63 -9.84 -4.76 -7.45
CA PRO A 63 -11.10 -4.01 -7.38
C PRO A 63 -11.69 -3.76 -5.97
N GLY A 64 -11.16 -4.34 -4.90
CA GLY A 64 -11.56 -4.05 -3.52
C GLY A 64 -11.27 -2.63 -3.04
N PHE A 65 -10.60 -1.81 -3.85
CA PHE A 65 -10.33 -0.39 -3.57
C PHE A 65 -11.38 0.57 -4.17
N ARG A 66 -12.47 0.07 -4.78
CA ARG A 66 -13.46 0.88 -5.49
C ARG A 66 -14.55 1.51 -4.62
N ASP A 67 -14.83 0.94 -3.45
CA ASP A 67 -15.99 1.34 -2.63
C ASP A 67 -15.92 2.81 -2.13
N GLN A 68 -14.74 3.43 -2.14
CA GLN A 68 -14.55 4.83 -1.76
C GLN A 68 -14.88 5.83 -2.89
N TYR A 69 -14.94 5.38 -4.17
CA TYR A 69 -15.19 6.26 -5.31
C TYR A 69 -16.68 6.39 -5.71
N HIS A 70 -17.57 5.61 -5.11
CA HIS A 70 -19.01 5.66 -5.41
C HIS A 70 -19.79 6.73 -4.62
N SER A 71 -19.12 7.47 -3.72
CA SER A 71 -19.73 8.57 -2.96
C SER A 71 -19.58 9.95 -3.62
N PHE A 72 -18.92 10.04 -4.78
CA PHE A 72 -18.77 11.29 -5.51
C PHE A 72 -20.11 11.71 -6.13
N ALA A 73 -20.86 12.55 -5.39
CA ALA A 73 -21.87 13.43 -5.95
C ALA A 73 -21.15 14.64 -6.60
N PRO A 74 -21.67 15.18 -7.72
CA PRO A 74 -21.03 16.25 -8.46
C PRO A 74 -20.77 17.47 -7.58
N GLU A 75 -19.52 17.93 -7.62
CA GLU A 75 -18.91 19.07 -6.96
C GLU A 75 -19.86 20.28 -6.83
N SER A 76 -20.40 20.49 -5.63
CA SER A 76 -20.76 21.83 -5.17
C SER A 76 -19.47 22.49 -4.69
N PRO A 77 -19.08 23.68 -5.20
CA PRO A 77 -17.92 24.38 -4.68
C PRO A 77 -18.08 24.54 -3.17
N PHE A 78 -17.09 24.06 -2.42
CA PHE A 78 -17.09 24.13 -0.97
C PHE A 78 -17.19 25.61 -0.57
N PRO A 79 -18.11 26.01 0.31
CA PRO A 79 -18.23 27.41 0.71
C PRO A 79 -16.88 27.91 1.22
N LEU A 80 -16.48 29.11 0.81
CA LEU A 80 -15.26 29.77 1.28
C LEU A 80 -15.38 30.05 2.77
N LEU A 81 -15.01 29.07 3.58
CA LEU A 81 -14.86 29.22 5.03
C LEU A 81 -13.45 29.73 5.26
N GLN A 82 -13.35 30.98 5.74
CA GLN A 82 -12.06 31.54 6.15
C GLN A 82 -11.43 30.60 7.17
N THR A 83 -10.31 29.96 6.83
CA THR A 83 -9.54 29.16 7.79
C THR A 83 -8.99 30.10 8.85
N LYS A 84 -9.19 29.78 10.13
CA LYS A 84 -8.72 30.60 11.24
C LYS A 84 -7.22 30.89 11.08
N PRO A 85 -6.79 32.17 11.01
CA PRO A 85 -5.37 32.50 10.91
C PRO A 85 -4.61 31.96 12.13
N PRO A 86 -3.32 31.58 11.99
CA PRO A 86 -2.46 31.33 13.14
C PRO A 86 -2.40 32.58 14.03
N ALA A 87 -2.25 32.37 15.33
CA ALA A 87 -2.49 33.33 16.41
C ALA A 87 -1.56 34.58 16.45
N ALA A 88 -0.96 34.99 15.33
CA ALA A 88 0.10 36.01 15.29
C ALA A 88 -0.05 37.09 14.19
N ALA A 89 -1.23 37.27 13.57
CA ALA A 89 -1.45 38.37 12.62
C ALA A 89 -2.47 39.40 13.16
N PRO A 90 -2.18 40.71 13.10
CA PRO A 90 -3.13 41.75 13.48
C PRO A 90 -4.33 41.73 12.54
N GLN A 91 -5.53 41.62 13.11
CA GLN A 91 -6.79 41.46 12.39
C GLN A 91 -7.15 42.76 11.65
N ALA A 92 -7.32 42.67 10.33
CA ALA A 92 -8.11 43.64 9.59
C ALA A 92 -9.60 43.32 9.83
N GLU A 93 -10.34 44.34 10.24
CA GLU A 93 -11.75 44.28 10.61
C GLU A 93 -12.63 44.11 9.37
N ASP A 94 -12.98 42.87 9.02
CA ASP A 94 -14.16 42.59 8.20
C ASP A 94 -15.28 42.09 9.13
N ALA A 95 -16.14 43.03 9.51
CA ALA A 95 -17.21 42.85 10.48
C ALA A 95 -18.41 42.10 9.89
N TYR A 96 -18.46 40.78 10.09
CA TYR A 96 -19.75 40.11 10.26
C TYR A 96 -20.18 40.31 11.72
N SER A 97 -21.34 40.93 11.93
CA SER A 97 -21.82 41.27 13.27
C SER A 97 -22.04 39.99 14.08
N ILE A 98 -21.50 39.94 15.31
CA ILE A 98 -21.67 38.83 16.28
C ILE A 98 -23.13 38.41 16.44
N GLY A 99 -24.08 39.34 16.24
CA GLY A 99 -25.53 39.06 16.28
C GLY A 99 -26.05 38.25 15.09
N GLU A 100 -25.50 38.46 13.89
CA GLU A 100 -25.90 37.77 12.65
C GLU A 100 -25.40 36.32 12.65
N GLN A 101 -24.17 36.10 13.14
CA GLN A 101 -23.60 34.76 13.31
C GLN A 101 -24.45 33.90 14.27
N LYS A 102 -24.93 34.48 15.36
CA LYS A 102 -25.82 33.80 16.32
C LYS A 102 -27.19 33.48 15.75
N ALA A 103 -27.75 34.36 14.92
CA ALA A 103 -29.04 34.13 14.27
C ALA A 103 -28.94 33.01 13.23
N VAL A 104 -27.86 32.99 12.44
CA VAL A 104 -27.58 31.90 11.49
C VAL A 104 -27.35 30.59 12.23
N ASP A 105 -26.48 30.54 13.24
CA ASP A 105 -26.21 29.31 13.99
C ASP A 105 -27.46 28.75 14.70
N ALA A 106 -28.42 29.60 15.08
CA ALA A 106 -29.72 29.20 15.64
C ALA A 106 -30.68 28.63 14.59
N MET A 107 -30.56 29.03 13.31
CA MET A 107 -31.36 28.50 12.21
C MET A 107 -30.86 27.15 11.68
N VAL A 108 -29.57 26.79 11.90
CA VAL A 108 -28.93 25.59 11.33
C VAL A 108 -28.80 24.44 12.35
N ASP A 109 -29.67 24.37 13.35
CA ASP A 109 -29.89 23.23 14.27
C ASP A 109 -28.64 22.37 14.60
N GLY A 110 -27.56 23.01 15.08
CA GLY A 110 -26.33 22.35 15.50
C GLY A 110 -25.23 22.16 14.44
N PHE A 111 -25.38 22.75 13.25
CA PHE A 111 -24.38 22.81 12.16
C PHE A 111 -23.87 24.23 11.88
N GLY A 112 -23.65 25.01 12.93
CA GLY A 112 -23.15 26.38 12.81
C GLY A 112 -21.79 26.49 12.10
N LEU A 113 -21.49 27.68 11.57
CA LEU A 113 -20.31 27.97 10.74
C LEU A 113 -18.98 27.60 11.42
N GLY A 114 -18.87 27.83 12.74
CA GLY A 114 -17.67 27.48 13.51
C GLY A 114 -17.44 25.97 13.65
N LYS A 115 -18.52 25.18 13.74
CA LYS A 115 -18.43 23.70 13.79
C LYS A 115 -18.04 23.13 12.44
N LEU A 116 -18.58 23.70 11.36
CA LEU A 116 -18.21 23.35 9.98
C LEU A 116 -16.73 23.68 9.70
N GLN A 117 -16.27 24.87 10.08
CA GLN A 117 -14.87 25.27 10.00
C GLN A 117 -13.96 24.30 10.77
N GLY A 118 -14.34 23.92 11.99
CA GLY A 118 -13.61 22.93 12.79
C GLY A 118 -13.53 21.56 12.12
N LEU A 119 -14.62 21.09 11.50
CA LEU A 119 -14.66 19.82 10.77
C LEU A 119 -13.74 19.84 9.54
N VAL A 120 -13.76 20.93 8.77
CA VAL A 120 -12.93 21.11 7.57
C VAL A 120 -11.45 21.14 7.92
N CYS A 121 -11.08 21.90 8.96
CA CYS A 121 -9.70 21.93 9.44
C CYS A 121 -9.24 20.56 9.95
N ALA A 122 -10.11 19.81 10.64
CA ALA A 122 -9.80 18.45 11.09
C ALA A 122 -9.60 17.50 9.89
N ALA A 123 -10.48 17.53 8.89
CA ALA A 123 -10.38 16.69 7.69
C ALA A 123 -9.12 17.04 6.86
N ALA A 124 -8.82 18.33 6.70
CA ALA A 124 -7.59 18.78 6.03
C ALA A 124 -6.33 18.35 6.80
N GLY A 125 -6.36 18.39 8.14
CA GLY A 125 -5.28 17.89 8.99
C GLY A 125 -5.06 16.38 8.81
N GLN A 126 -6.14 15.60 8.76
CA GLN A 126 -6.07 14.15 8.51
C GLN A 126 -5.51 13.83 7.12
N ALA A 127 -5.92 14.56 6.08
CA ALA A 127 -5.38 14.39 4.73
C ALA A 127 -3.88 14.73 4.67
N ALA A 128 -3.46 15.85 5.27
CA ALA A 128 -2.06 16.25 5.30
C ALA A 128 -1.17 15.28 6.10
N GLU A 129 -1.69 14.68 7.18
CA GLU A 129 -0.99 13.64 7.94
C GLU A 129 -0.79 12.38 7.11
N MET A 130 -1.84 11.93 6.40
CA MET A 130 -1.76 10.79 5.48
C MET A 130 -0.75 11.04 4.35
N ASP A 131 -0.77 12.22 3.74
CA ASP A 131 0.19 12.61 2.69
C ASP A 131 1.63 12.59 3.21
N SER A 132 1.86 13.10 4.42
CA SER A 132 3.16 13.07 5.08
C SER A 132 3.66 11.64 5.33
N MET A 133 2.77 10.74 5.76
CA MET A 133 3.07 9.32 5.94
C MET A 133 3.47 8.65 4.61
N TYR A 134 2.70 8.86 3.54
CA TYR A 134 3.02 8.31 2.21
C TYR A 134 4.34 8.88 1.67
N ALA A 135 4.56 10.20 1.78
CA ALA A 135 5.81 10.83 1.37
C ALA A 135 7.01 10.26 2.15
N GLY A 136 6.83 9.97 3.43
CA GLY A 136 7.84 9.31 4.26
C GLY A 136 8.15 7.89 3.80
N MET A 137 7.12 7.10 3.48
CA MET A 137 7.28 5.73 2.95
C MET A 137 8.01 5.73 1.60
N LEU A 138 7.63 6.63 0.68
CA LEU A 138 8.28 6.76 -0.62
C LEU A 138 9.78 7.08 -0.50
N ARG A 139 10.15 8.02 0.38
CA ARG A 139 11.56 8.33 0.65
C ARG A 139 12.35 7.12 1.18
N ARG A 140 11.74 6.29 2.03
CA ARG A 140 12.37 5.06 2.53
C ARG A 140 12.54 4.02 1.42
N MET A 141 11.53 3.85 0.57
CA MET A 141 11.59 2.94 -0.57
C MET A 141 12.68 3.35 -1.57
N GLU A 142 12.82 4.65 -1.86
CA GLU A 142 13.89 5.16 -2.71
C GLU A 142 15.27 4.87 -2.12
N LYS A 143 15.45 5.11 -0.81
CA LYS A 143 16.71 4.80 -0.13
C LYS A 143 17.07 3.31 -0.26
N LEU A 144 16.11 2.42 0.01
CA LEU A 144 16.31 0.97 -0.12
C LEU A 144 16.64 0.57 -1.56
N ALA A 145 15.96 1.14 -2.56
CA ALA A 145 16.24 0.87 -3.96
C ALA A 145 17.69 1.20 -4.33
N ARG A 146 18.22 2.35 -3.87
CA ARG A 146 19.63 2.73 -4.09
C ARG A 146 20.62 1.81 -3.38
N GLU A 147 20.29 1.36 -2.17
CA GLU A 147 21.14 0.40 -1.44
C GLU A 147 21.19 -0.96 -2.15
N VAL A 148 20.04 -1.45 -2.63
CA VAL A 148 19.95 -2.71 -3.42
C VAL A 148 20.70 -2.57 -4.75
N GLU A 149 20.54 -1.44 -5.45
CA GLU A 149 21.29 -1.15 -6.69
C GLU A 149 22.80 -1.22 -6.44
N LYS A 150 23.30 -0.52 -5.42
CA LYS A 150 24.72 -0.53 -5.06
C LYS A 150 25.20 -1.94 -4.68
N SER A 151 24.37 -2.70 -3.97
CA SER A 151 24.69 -4.09 -3.61
C SER A 151 24.79 -4.98 -4.85
N ASN A 152 23.85 -4.84 -5.80
CA ASN A 152 23.84 -5.61 -7.03
C ASN A 152 25.08 -5.33 -7.90
N HIS A 153 25.52 -4.07 -7.99
CA HIS A 153 26.78 -3.73 -8.70
C HIS A 153 27.97 -4.50 -8.12
N ARG A 154 28.09 -4.61 -6.79
CA ARG A 154 29.17 -5.35 -6.14
C ARG A 154 29.12 -6.85 -6.45
N VAL A 155 27.93 -7.43 -6.53
CA VAL A 155 27.74 -8.84 -6.91
C VAL A 155 28.10 -9.04 -8.38
N LEU A 156 27.71 -8.12 -9.26
CA LEU A 156 28.06 -8.18 -10.68
C LEU A 156 29.57 -8.12 -10.89
N ASP A 157 30.26 -7.21 -10.19
CA ASP A 157 31.72 -7.15 -10.24
C ASP A 157 32.34 -8.51 -9.87
N GLN A 158 31.88 -9.16 -8.79
CA GLN A 158 32.37 -10.48 -8.39
C GLN A 158 32.13 -11.55 -9.47
N VAL A 159 30.95 -11.61 -10.07
CA VAL A 159 30.61 -12.60 -11.11
C VAL A 159 31.45 -12.37 -12.37
N VAL A 160 31.65 -11.11 -12.78
CA VAL A 160 32.46 -10.78 -13.96
C VAL A 160 33.95 -11.07 -13.71
N PHE A 161 34.49 -10.70 -12.55
CA PHE A 161 35.88 -10.99 -12.20
C PHE A 161 36.14 -12.50 -12.07
N SER A 162 35.21 -13.28 -11.52
CA SER A 162 35.34 -14.75 -11.46
C SER A 162 35.16 -15.45 -12.81
N SER A 163 34.54 -14.81 -13.81
CA SER A 163 34.39 -15.37 -15.16
C SER A 163 35.58 -15.08 -16.08
N CYS A 164 36.48 -14.18 -15.67
CA CYS A 164 37.69 -13.78 -16.41
C CYS A 164 38.98 -14.47 -15.92
N LEU A 165 38.90 -15.31 -14.88
CA LEU A 165 39.98 -16.15 -14.34
C LEU A 165 39.69 -17.62 -14.61
#